data_AF-A0A1G3BXX6-F1
#
_entry.id   AF-A0A1G3BXX6-F1
#
_cell.length_a   1.000
_cell.length_b   1.000
_cell.length_c   1.000
_cell.angle_alpha   90.00
_cell.angle_beta   90.00
_cell.angle_gamma   90.00
#
_symmetry.space_group_name_H-M   'P 1'
#
loop_
_entity.id
_entity.type
_entity.pdbx_description
1 polymer ?
#
loop_
_entity_poly.entity_id
_entity_poly.type
_entity_poly.pdbx_seq_one_letter_code
_entity_poly.pdbx_strand_id
1 'polypeptide(L)'
;METHKIEAHKITKPIQLMAVGFVALVLIDTAFLTAAVKINSPAWLAPSLVISAIAFVPLFLAGVFLMQTVFRKEFQDDPFYSEWLKRQEETFEDFAPENVPVNSGINVNISGSANITAGRGIAIAEEDLETMRIKSYEDKTGLFLVHTWRPSFTPDQVADIVIWLQQHGEGPLSNGNVEKVEYQLGPKFFKQSKVKTNQSDSFRLEVSAYGPMLCLARVYIKGKQEPLLLERYINFEETPNKALQPTAKRHG
;
A
#
# COMPACT_ATOMS: atom_id res chain seq x y z
N MET A 1 -1.42 25.02 -43.74
CA MET A 1 -1.37 25.55 -42.36
C MET A 1 -2.16 24.58 -41.50
N GLU A 2 -1.48 23.61 -40.92
CA GLU A 2 -2.08 22.61 -40.04
C GLU A 2 -2.47 23.30 -38.73
N THR A 3 -3.77 23.47 -38.48
CA THR A 3 -4.28 24.00 -37.22
C THR A 3 -4.18 22.93 -36.14
N HIS A 4 -3.06 22.91 -35.42
CA HIS A 4 -2.91 22.11 -34.20
C HIS A 4 -3.91 22.62 -33.14
N LYS A 5 -5.02 21.90 -32.99
CA LYS A 5 -6.07 22.20 -32.01
C LYS A 5 -5.56 21.72 -30.64
N ILE A 6 -5.23 22.66 -29.75
CA ILE A 6 -4.78 22.34 -28.39
C ILE A 6 -6.00 21.84 -27.60
N GLU A 7 -6.05 20.54 -27.29
CA GLU A 7 -7.11 19.95 -26.46
C GLU A 7 -6.82 20.19 -24.97
N ALA A 8 -7.41 21.24 -24.40
CA ALA A 8 -7.21 21.65 -23.01
C ALA A 8 -7.51 20.54 -21.97
N HIS A 9 -8.38 19.58 -22.30
CA HIS A 9 -8.74 18.47 -21.40
C HIS A 9 -7.62 17.45 -21.16
N LYS A 10 -6.53 17.48 -21.94
CA LYS A 10 -5.37 16.59 -21.79
C LYS A 10 -4.25 17.17 -20.92
N ILE A 11 -4.40 18.42 -20.46
CA ILE A 11 -3.47 19.08 -19.55
C ILE A 11 -3.91 18.79 -18.11
N THR A 12 -3.81 17.55 -17.68
CA THR A 12 -4.22 17.13 -16.33
C THR A 12 -3.04 16.99 -15.39
N LYS A 13 -1.82 16.91 -15.92
CA LYS A 13 -0.62 16.77 -15.08
C LYS A 13 -0.10 18.16 -14.71
N PRO A 14 0.02 18.48 -13.42
CA PRO A 14 0.60 19.74 -12.95
C PRO A 14 1.96 20.10 -13.59
N ILE A 15 2.77 19.10 -13.99
CA ILE A 15 4.03 19.30 -14.72
C ILE A 15 3.84 19.95 -16.11
N GLN A 16 2.73 19.66 -16.81
CA GLN A 16 2.41 20.27 -18.09
C GLN A 16 1.95 21.72 -17.92
N LEU A 17 1.23 22.02 -16.84
CA LEU A 17 0.86 23.39 -16.48
C LEU A 17 2.12 24.24 -16.19
N MET A 18 3.13 23.68 -15.52
CA MET A 18 4.43 24.33 -15.30
C MET A 18 5.18 24.60 -16.61
N ALA A 19 5.17 23.65 -17.55
CA ALA A 19 5.78 23.84 -18.86
C ALA A 19 5.12 24.98 -19.65
N VAL A 20 3.79 25.06 -19.65
CA VAL A 20 3.04 26.15 -20.28
C VAL A 20 3.33 27.49 -19.59
N GLY A 21 3.38 27.52 -18.25
CA GLY A 21 3.72 28.71 -17.48
C GLY A 21 5.13 29.24 -17.79
N PHE A 22 6.11 28.35 -17.96
CA PHE A 22 7.47 28.73 -18.32
C PHE A 22 7.54 29.34 -19.74
N VAL A 23 6.84 28.76 -20.72
CA VAL A 23 6.76 29.32 -22.07
C VAL A 23 6.11 30.70 -22.05
N ALA A 24 5.05 30.89 -21.27
CA ALA A 24 4.38 32.18 -21.13
C ALA A 24 5.30 33.23 -20.49
N LEU A 25 6.06 32.88 -19.44
CA LEU A 25 7.03 33.76 -18.79
C LEU A 25 8.09 34.24 -19.79
N VAL A 26 8.70 33.31 -20.53
CA VAL A 26 9.72 33.63 -21.55
C VAL A 26 9.17 34.57 -22.62
N LEU A 27 7.93 34.34 -23.08
CA LEU A 27 7.30 35.21 -24.07
C LEU A 27 7.05 36.63 -23.54
N ILE A 28 6.57 36.76 -22.31
CA ILE A 28 6.29 38.06 -21.67
C ILE A 28 7.59 38.85 -21.45
N ASP A 29 8.62 38.21 -20.90
CA ASP A 29 9.93 38.85 -20.67
C ASP A 29 10.58 39.30 -21.98
N THR A 30 10.50 38.45 -23.01
CA THR A 30 10.99 38.79 -24.34
C THR A 30 10.24 40.00 -24.93
N ALA A 31 8.92 40.06 -24.76
CA ALA A 31 8.11 41.19 -25.22
C ALA A 31 8.47 42.49 -24.48
N PHE A 32 8.68 42.43 -23.15
CA PHE A 32 9.04 43.59 -22.35
C PHE A 32 10.43 44.13 -22.67
N LEU A 33 11.43 43.26 -22.81
CA LEU A 33 12.78 43.65 -23.20
C LEU A 33 12.81 44.23 -24.62
N THR A 34 12.08 43.60 -25.55
CA THR A 34 11.97 44.10 -26.94
C THR A 34 11.30 45.48 -26.99
N ALA A 35 10.25 45.69 -26.20
CA ALA A 35 9.57 46.97 -26.10
C ALA A 35 10.45 48.05 -25.46
N ALA A 36 11.21 47.70 -24.42
CA ALA A 36 12.13 48.61 -23.73
C ALA A 36 13.22 49.17 -24.67
N VAL A 37 13.72 48.35 -25.60
CA VAL A 37 14.73 48.79 -26.59
C VAL A 37 14.14 49.71 -27.67
N LYS A 38 12.84 49.60 -27.97
CA LYS A 38 12.19 50.39 -29.02
C LYS A 38 11.63 51.74 -28.52
N ILE A 39 11.39 51.89 -27.23
CA ILE A 39 10.78 53.09 -26.65
C ILE A 39 11.86 54.04 -26.16
N ASN A 40 12.02 55.16 -26.85
CA ASN A 40 12.98 56.23 -26.48
C ASN A 40 12.35 57.35 -25.65
N SER A 41 11.03 57.41 -25.52
CA SER A 41 10.32 58.44 -24.78
C SER A 41 8.97 57.93 -24.29
N PRO A 42 8.56 58.17 -23.03
CA PRO A 42 9.28 58.88 -21.97
C PRO A 42 10.41 58.06 -21.31
N ALA A 43 11.44 58.73 -20.78
CA ALA A 43 12.70 58.11 -20.32
C ALA A 43 12.55 57.12 -19.15
N TRP A 44 11.47 57.19 -18.37
CA TRP A 44 11.21 56.27 -17.26
C TRP A 44 10.59 54.94 -17.70
N LEU A 45 10.00 54.88 -18.90
CA LEU A 45 9.19 53.73 -19.33
C LEU A 45 10.04 52.50 -19.65
N ALA A 46 11.16 52.69 -20.35
CA ALA A 46 12.11 51.61 -20.63
C ALA A 46 12.69 50.95 -19.36
N PRO A 47 13.23 51.69 -18.36
CA PRO A 47 13.72 51.06 -17.13
C PRO A 47 12.60 50.40 -16.31
N SER A 48 11.37 50.92 -16.32
CA SER A 48 10.23 50.25 -15.66
C SER A 48 9.94 48.87 -16.25
N LEU A 49 9.96 48.73 -17.58
CA LEU A 49 9.75 47.44 -18.25
C LEU A 49 10.84 46.41 -17.92
N VAL A 50 12.09 46.86 -17.84
CA VAL A 50 13.23 45.99 -17.46
C VAL A 50 13.09 45.54 -16.00
N ILE A 51 12.74 46.44 -15.08
CA ILE A 51 12.51 46.10 -13.68
C ILE A 51 11.35 45.10 -13.54
N SER A 52 10.26 45.30 -14.30
CA SER A 52 9.13 44.36 -14.31
C SER A 52 9.53 42.97 -14.79
N ALA A 53 10.31 42.86 -15.88
CA ALA A 53 10.81 41.56 -16.37
C ALA A 53 11.69 40.85 -15.32
N ILE A 54 12.60 41.59 -14.65
CA ILE A 54 13.43 41.02 -13.59
C ILE A 54 12.59 40.55 -12.39
N ALA A 55 11.53 41.29 -12.03
CA ALA A 55 10.67 40.96 -10.90
C ALA A 55 9.74 39.75 -11.17
N PHE A 56 9.38 39.49 -12.43
CA PHE A 56 8.52 38.36 -12.78
C PHE A 56 9.19 37.00 -12.55
N VAL A 57 10.49 36.89 -12.76
CA VAL A 57 11.25 35.65 -12.54
C VAL A 57 11.17 35.15 -11.08
N PRO A 58 11.54 35.92 -10.04
CA PRO A 58 11.44 35.47 -8.66
C PRO A 58 9.98 35.29 -8.22
N LEU A 59 9.03 36.09 -8.73
CA LEU A 59 7.61 35.90 -8.47
C LEU A 59 7.10 34.55 -9.00
N PHE A 60 7.49 34.19 -10.22
CA PHE A 60 7.17 32.90 -10.81
C PHE A 60 7.80 31.74 -10.02
N LEU A 61 9.09 31.84 -9.66
CA LEU A 61 9.76 30.83 -8.84
C LEU A 61 9.10 30.65 -7.47
N ALA A 62 8.67 31.73 -6.81
CA ALA A 62 7.92 31.66 -5.56
C ALA A 62 6.57 30.96 -5.74
N GLY A 63 5.87 31.23 -6.85
CA GLY A 63 4.62 30.53 -7.20
C GLY A 63 4.84 29.03 -7.43
N VAL A 64 5.89 28.65 -8.16
CA VAL A 64 6.27 27.24 -8.35
C VAL A 64 6.61 26.58 -7.02
N PHE A 65 7.37 27.25 -6.16
CA PHE A 65 7.74 26.74 -4.83
C PHE A 65 6.51 26.55 -3.92
N LEU A 66 5.57 27.49 -3.93
CA LEU A 66 4.31 27.37 -3.20
C LEU A 66 3.48 26.20 -3.75
N MET A 67 3.42 26.05 -5.07
CA MET A 67 2.73 24.93 -5.70
C MET A 67 3.35 23.58 -5.30
N GLN A 68 4.68 23.48 -5.30
CA GLN A 68 5.41 22.27 -4.91
C GLN A 68 5.26 21.92 -3.43
N THR A 69 5.05 22.90 -2.55
CA THR A 69 4.88 22.66 -1.11
C THR A 69 3.43 22.35 -0.73
N VAL A 70 2.45 23.01 -1.37
CA VAL A 70 1.03 22.82 -1.07
C VAL A 70 0.43 21.61 -1.81
N PHE A 71 0.74 21.45 -3.10
CA PHE A 71 0.16 20.38 -3.93
C PHE A 71 1.05 19.13 -4.02
N ARG A 72 2.03 18.99 -3.11
CA ARG A 72 2.94 17.84 -3.08
C ARG A 72 2.20 16.50 -3.03
N LYS A 73 1.08 16.44 -2.30
CA LYS A 73 0.27 15.22 -2.14
C LYS A 73 -0.38 14.80 -3.47
N GLU A 74 -1.01 15.74 -4.17
CA GLU A 74 -1.62 15.53 -5.50
C GLU A 74 -0.60 15.15 -6.59
N PHE A 75 0.67 15.53 -6.43
CA PHE A 75 1.78 15.14 -7.30
C PHE A 75 2.33 13.73 -7.02
N GLN A 76 2.01 13.15 -5.85
CA GLN A 76 2.46 11.84 -5.39
C GLN A 76 1.40 10.75 -5.52
N ASP A 77 0.14 11.11 -5.76
CA ASP A 77 -0.91 10.16 -6.07
C ASP A 77 -0.72 9.63 -7.49
N ASP A 78 0.17 8.66 -7.63
CA ASP A 78 0.08 7.68 -8.71
C ASP A 78 -1.37 7.13 -8.68
N PRO A 79 -2.10 7.05 -9.82
CA PRO A 79 -3.41 6.37 -9.88
C PRO A 79 -3.43 5.03 -9.12
N PHE A 80 -2.31 4.29 -9.10
CA PHE A 80 -2.20 3.06 -8.31
C PHE A 80 -2.19 3.26 -6.79
N TYR A 81 -1.60 4.34 -6.28
CA TYR A 81 -1.55 4.63 -4.84
C TYR A 81 -2.87 5.19 -4.32
N SER A 82 -3.52 6.05 -5.11
CA SER A 82 -4.85 6.58 -4.79
C SER A 82 -5.92 5.49 -4.85
N GLU A 83 -5.86 4.56 -5.82
CA GLU A 83 -6.72 3.37 -5.83
C GLU A 83 -6.45 2.44 -4.64
N TRP A 84 -5.17 2.29 -4.24
CA TRP A 84 -4.81 1.50 -3.06
C TRP A 84 -5.34 2.14 -1.77
N LEU A 85 -5.21 3.46 -1.60
CA LEU A 85 -5.75 4.22 -0.46
C LEU A 85 -7.28 4.14 -0.42
N LYS A 86 -7.94 4.32 -1.56
CA LYS A 86 -9.39 4.20 -1.67
C LYS A 86 -9.87 2.80 -1.32
N ARG A 87 -9.17 1.75 -1.78
CA ARG A 87 -9.47 0.36 -1.41
C ARG A 87 -9.29 0.13 0.09
N GLN A 88 -8.27 0.72 0.72
CA GLN A 88 -8.13 0.66 2.17
C GLN A 88 -9.30 1.35 2.87
N GLU A 89 -9.64 2.57 2.46
CA GLU A 89 -10.73 3.36 3.06
C GLU A 89 -12.10 2.66 2.93
N GLU A 90 -12.46 2.19 1.73
CA GLU A 90 -13.66 1.38 1.48
C GLU A 90 -13.65 0.06 2.27
N THR A 91 -12.47 -0.55 2.45
CA THR A 91 -12.35 -1.76 3.26
C THR A 91 -12.72 -1.45 4.72
N PHE A 92 -12.41 -0.28 5.28
CA PHE A 92 -12.59 0.00 6.71
C PHE A 92 -13.80 0.87 7.08
N GLU A 93 -14.68 1.21 6.13
CA GLU A 93 -15.81 2.13 6.33
C GLU A 93 -16.78 1.70 7.45
N ASP A 94 -16.98 0.38 7.63
CA ASP A 94 -17.90 -0.21 8.62
C ASP A 94 -17.18 -1.03 9.72
N PHE A 95 -15.89 -0.76 9.97
CA PHE A 95 -15.10 -1.54 10.94
C PHE A 95 -15.60 -1.35 12.38
N ALA A 96 -16.11 -2.43 12.99
CA ALA A 96 -16.51 -2.50 14.39
C ALA A 96 -15.89 -3.76 15.06
N PRO A 97 -14.84 -3.61 15.89
CA PRO A 97 -14.11 -4.75 16.43
C PRO A 97 -14.97 -5.58 17.40
N GLU A 98 -15.25 -6.83 17.03
CA GLU A 98 -16.14 -7.74 17.77
C GLU A 98 -15.49 -8.35 19.04
N ASN A 99 -14.19 -8.13 19.27
CA ASN A 99 -13.38 -8.92 20.21
C ASN A 99 -12.93 -8.18 21.47
N VAL A 100 -13.47 -7.00 21.79
CA VAL A 100 -13.05 -6.21 22.96
C VAL A 100 -14.15 -6.11 24.03
N PRO A 101 -14.07 -6.89 25.14
CA PRO A 101 -14.76 -6.59 26.38
C PRO A 101 -13.90 -5.71 27.30
N VAL A 102 -14.53 -4.77 28.02
CA VAL A 102 -13.88 -3.81 28.92
C VAL A 102 -13.18 -4.52 30.12
N ASN A 103 -11.88 -4.25 30.28
CA ASN A 103 -10.98 -4.41 31.44
C ASN A 103 -10.15 -5.70 31.68
N SER A 104 -8.88 -5.64 31.22
CA SER A 104 -7.59 -5.61 31.94
C SER A 104 -7.24 -6.57 33.10
N GLY A 105 -6.19 -7.39 32.90
CA GLY A 105 -5.38 -8.02 33.96
C GLY A 105 -4.42 -9.12 33.47
N ILE A 106 -3.13 -8.78 33.30
CA ILE A 106 -2.05 -9.54 32.63
C ILE A 106 -1.17 -10.36 33.61
N ASN A 107 -0.63 -11.53 33.19
CA ASN A 107 0.82 -11.87 33.18
C ASN A 107 1.14 -13.33 32.76
N VAL A 108 2.18 -13.51 31.94
CA VAL A 108 2.75 -14.79 31.45
C VAL A 108 4.28 -14.74 31.49
N ASN A 109 4.93 -15.85 31.84
CA ASN A 109 6.37 -16.10 31.64
C ASN A 109 6.58 -17.45 30.94
N ILE A 110 7.53 -17.53 30.00
CA ILE A 110 7.89 -18.76 29.24
C ILE A 110 9.41 -18.93 29.25
N SER A 111 9.86 -20.17 29.44
CA SER A 111 11.25 -20.62 29.34
C SER A 111 11.37 -21.98 28.62
N GLY A 112 12.43 -22.12 27.81
CA GLY A 112 13.01 -23.39 27.28
C GLY A 112 12.80 -23.62 25.77
N SER A 113 13.81 -23.60 24.87
CA SER A 113 15.05 -24.41 24.69
C SER A 113 14.84 -25.75 23.95
N ALA A 114 15.48 -25.95 22.78
CA ALA A 114 16.40 -27.09 22.49
C ALA A 114 16.94 -27.13 21.03
N ASN A 115 18.21 -27.56 20.90
CA ASN A 115 19.06 -27.70 19.71
C ASN A 115 18.83 -29.01 18.90
N ILE A 116 19.21 -29.05 17.61
CA ILE A 116 19.32 -30.30 16.81
C ILE A 116 20.63 -30.36 16.00
N THR A 117 21.30 -31.51 16.08
CA THR A 117 22.57 -31.93 15.45
C THR A 117 22.36 -32.53 14.06
N ALA A 118 23.25 -32.23 13.11
CA ALA A 118 23.20 -32.68 11.72
C ALA A 118 23.82 -34.08 11.46
N GLY A 119 23.19 -34.84 10.57
CA GLY A 119 23.78 -36.05 9.96
C GLY A 119 22.85 -36.73 8.96
N ARG A 120 23.44 -37.10 7.79
CA ARG A 120 22.95 -37.99 6.71
C ARG A 120 22.27 -37.31 5.51
N GLY A 121 22.98 -37.33 4.38
CA GLY A 121 22.52 -36.86 3.08
C GLY A 121 21.32 -37.65 2.57
N ILE A 122 20.30 -36.91 2.16
CA ILE A 122 19.20 -37.36 1.31
C ILE A 122 19.45 -36.67 -0.03
N ALA A 123 19.57 -37.45 -1.11
CA ALA A 123 19.49 -36.91 -2.46
C ALA A 123 18.07 -36.36 -2.63
N ILE A 124 17.91 -35.05 -2.45
CA ILE A 124 16.67 -34.35 -2.73
C ILE A 124 16.59 -34.30 -4.26
N ALA A 125 15.64 -35.05 -4.84
CA ALA A 125 15.20 -34.75 -6.20
C ALA A 125 14.73 -33.30 -6.17
N GLU A 126 15.45 -32.42 -6.86
CA GLU A 126 15.12 -31.00 -6.96
C GLU A 126 13.82 -30.91 -7.79
N GLU A 127 12.68 -31.06 -7.12
CA GLU A 127 11.38 -30.86 -7.72
C GLU A 127 11.32 -29.40 -8.18
N ASP A 128 11.13 -29.20 -9.48
CA ASP A 128 11.10 -27.87 -10.09
C ASP A 128 10.09 -26.97 -9.36
N LEU A 129 10.52 -25.76 -8.99
CA LEU A 129 9.70 -24.80 -8.23
C LEU A 129 8.36 -24.53 -8.92
N GLU A 130 8.35 -24.57 -10.26
CA GLU A 130 7.12 -24.41 -11.04
C GLU A 130 6.14 -25.58 -10.83
N THR A 131 6.66 -26.81 -10.72
CA THR A 131 5.85 -27.99 -10.43
C THR A 131 5.23 -27.91 -9.04
N MET A 132 6.01 -27.51 -8.02
CA MET A 132 5.49 -27.30 -6.67
C MET A 132 4.46 -26.16 -6.62
N ARG A 133 4.68 -25.10 -7.41
CA ARG A 133 3.75 -23.97 -7.50
C ARG A 133 2.41 -24.42 -8.08
N ILE A 134 2.41 -25.09 -9.23
CA ILE A 134 1.20 -25.62 -9.89
C ILE A 134 0.45 -26.57 -8.95
N LYS A 135 1.16 -27.51 -8.34
CA LYS A 135 0.59 -28.44 -7.35
C LYS A 135 -0.06 -27.71 -6.17
N SER A 136 0.54 -26.62 -5.68
CA SER A 136 -0.07 -25.81 -4.62
C SER A 136 -1.38 -25.15 -5.03
N TYR A 137 -1.51 -24.71 -6.30
CA TYR A 137 -2.78 -24.19 -6.82
C TYR A 137 -3.83 -25.29 -6.91
N GLU A 138 -3.47 -26.46 -7.41
CA GLU A 138 -4.37 -27.61 -7.56
C GLU A 138 -4.87 -28.12 -6.21
N ASP A 139 -3.95 -28.38 -5.27
CA ASP A 139 -4.25 -28.87 -3.92
C ASP A 139 -5.18 -27.92 -3.17
N LYS A 140 -4.97 -26.60 -3.33
CA LYS A 140 -5.79 -25.56 -2.70
C LYS A 140 -7.02 -25.19 -3.53
N THR A 141 -7.25 -25.82 -4.67
CA THR A 141 -8.35 -25.49 -5.58
C THR A 141 -8.37 -23.98 -5.93
N GLY A 142 -7.18 -23.38 -6.04
CA GLY A 142 -6.97 -21.95 -6.29
C GLY A 142 -7.36 -21.01 -5.14
N LEU A 143 -7.71 -21.53 -3.96
CA LEU A 143 -8.04 -20.72 -2.79
C LEU A 143 -6.80 -20.34 -1.98
N PHE A 144 -6.75 -19.08 -1.55
CA PHE A 144 -5.67 -18.57 -0.73
C PHE A 144 -6.23 -17.70 0.40
N LEU A 145 -5.51 -17.71 1.52
CA LEU A 145 -5.67 -16.69 2.55
C LEU A 145 -4.78 -15.50 2.21
N VAL A 146 -5.39 -14.33 2.22
CA VAL A 146 -4.70 -13.05 2.05
C VAL A 146 -5.03 -12.16 3.23
N HIS A 147 -4.17 -11.16 3.48
CA HIS A 147 -4.41 -10.16 4.50
C HIS A 147 -3.95 -8.78 4.04
N THR A 148 -4.54 -7.76 4.64
CA THR A 148 -4.05 -6.38 4.63
C THR A 148 -4.07 -5.84 6.05
N TRP A 149 -3.33 -4.77 6.31
CA TRP A 149 -3.25 -4.18 7.62
C TRP A 149 -3.00 -2.68 7.56
N ARG A 150 -3.37 -1.99 8.63
CA ARG A 150 -3.04 -0.59 8.90
C ARG A 150 -2.59 -0.44 10.36
N PRO A 151 -1.85 0.63 10.73
CA PRO A 151 -1.58 0.92 12.13
C PRO A 151 -2.88 0.98 12.94
N SER A 152 -2.90 0.33 14.10
CA SER A 152 -4.10 0.31 14.96
C SER A 152 -4.25 1.63 15.72
N PHE A 153 -5.50 2.08 15.88
CA PHE A 153 -5.86 3.15 16.82
C PHE A 153 -6.23 2.61 18.22
N THR A 154 -6.27 1.29 18.38
CA THR A 154 -6.61 0.64 19.65
C THR A 154 -5.39 0.64 20.57
N PRO A 155 -5.52 1.07 21.84
CA PRO A 155 -4.43 0.98 22.81
C PRO A 155 -3.85 -0.44 22.87
N ASP A 156 -2.52 -0.53 22.96
CA ASP A 156 -1.73 -1.77 23.03
C ASP A 156 -1.79 -2.68 21.79
N GLN A 157 -2.40 -2.23 20.70
CA GLN A 157 -2.36 -2.91 19.40
C GLN A 157 -1.44 -2.16 18.44
N VAL A 158 -0.77 -2.92 17.58
CA VAL A 158 0.15 -2.36 16.57
C VAL A 158 -0.56 -2.24 15.23
N ALA A 159 -1.37 -3.23 14.86
CA ALA A 159 -2.02 -3.28 13.56
C ALA A 159 -3.49 -3.71 13.66
N ASP A 160 -4.34 -3.07 12.87
CA ASP A 160 -5.66 -3.58 12.50
C ASP A 160 -5.50 -4.37 11.20
N ILE A 161 -5.98 -5.61 11.20
CA ILE A 161 -5.73 -6.60 10.16
C ILE A 161 -7.06 -7.11 9.64
N VAL A 162 -7.14 -7.23 8.32
CA VAL A 162 -8.26 -7.86 7.62
C VAL A 162 -7.73 -9.09 6.91
N ILE A 163 -8.41 -10.22 7.08
CA ILE A 163 -8.07 -11.53 6.51
C ILE A 163 -9.28 -12.03 5.74
N TRP A 164 -9.11 -12.53 4.52
CA TRP A 164 -10.21 -13.06 3.71
C TRP A 164 -9.73 -14.15 2.75
N LEU A 165 -10.68 -14.85 2.14
CA LEU A 165 -10.40 -15.81 1.07
C LEU A 165 -10.25 -15.08 -0.28
N GLN A 166 -9.22 -15.46 -1.03
CA GLN A 166 -9.02 -15.03 -2.40
C GLN A 166 -9.06 -16.25 -3.33
N GLN A 167 -9.83 -16.17 -4.41
CA GLN A 167 -9.80 -17.16 -5.49
C GLN A 167 -8.83 -16.70 -6.58
N HIS A 168 -7.97 -17.61 -7.02
CA HIS A 168 -7.24 -17.50 -8.27
C HIS A 168 -7.96 -18.32 -9.36
N GLY A 169 -8.29 -17.68 -10.49
CA GLY A 169 -9.11 -18.28 -11.55
C GLY A 169 -10.57 -18.50 -11.15
N GLU A 170 -11.24 -19.46 -11.80
CA GLU A 170 -12.55 -19.93 -11.37
C GLU A 170 -12.41 -21.03 -10.31
N GLY A 171 -13.34 -21.08 -9.35
CA GLY A 171 -13.30 -22.09 -8.31
C GLY A 171 -14.43 -22.00 -7.28
N PRO A 172 -14.29 -22.70 -6.13
CA PRO A 172 -15.36 -22.85 -5.16
C PRO A 172 -15.84 -21.51 -4.56
N LEU A 173 -14.97 -20.52 -4.40
CA LEU A 173 -15.37 -19.21 -3.86
C LEU A 173 -16.15 -18.39 -4.91
N SER A 174 -15.68 -18.34 -6.16
CA SER A 174 -16.37 -17.63 -7.25
C SER A 174 -17.72 -18.27 -7.58
N ASN A 175 -17.84 -19.58 -7.39
CA ASN A 175 -19.03 -20.35 -7.74
C ASN A 175 -20.07 -20.44 -6.59
N GLY A 176 -19.83 -19.82 -5.43
CA GLY A 176 -20.76 -19.90 -4.30
C GLY A 176 -20.83 -21.25 -3.60
N ASN A 177 -19.74 -22.00 -3.67
CA ASN A 177 -19.65 -23.34 -3.11
C ASN A 177 -18.96 -23.37 -1.74
N VAL A 178 -18.36 -22.28 -1.28
CA VAL A 178 -17.87 -22.19 0.11
C VAL A 178 -19.06 -21.96 1.05
N GLU A 179 -19.22 -22.82 2.05
CA GLU A 179 -20.31 -22.75 3.03
C GLU A 179 -19.92 -21.90 4.24
N LYS A 180 -18.71 -22.13 4.75
CA LYS A 180 -18.16 -21.42 5.90
C LYS A 180 -16.63 -21.52 5.94
N VAL A 181 -16.03 -20.62 6.70
CA VAL A 181 -14.60 -20.62 7.01
C VAL A 181 -14.43 -20.54 8.52
N GLU A 182 -13.61 -21.42 9.07
CA GLU A 182 -13.24 -21.42 10.48
C GLU A 182 -11.79 -20.96 10.64
N TYR A 183 -11.60 -19.80 11.25
CA TYR A 183 -10.30 -19.19 11.47
C TYR A 183 -9.75 -19.50 12.86
N GLN A 184 -8.46 -19.80 12.94
CA GLN A 184 -7.72 -19.98 14.18
C GLN A 184 -6.44 -19.14 14.15
N LEU A 185 -6.36 -18.17 15.06
CA LEU A 185 -5.23 -17.25 15.23
C LEU A 185 -4.43 -17.50 16.53
N GLY A 186 -4.87 -18.49 17.30
CA GLY A 186 -4.34 -18.81 18.61
C GLY A 186 -5.20 -18.29 19.77
N PRO A 187 -4.96 -18.79 20.99
CA PRO A 187 -5.85 -18.60 22.14
C PRO A 187 -5.90 -17.17 22.67
N LYS A 188 -4.93 -16.32 22.30
CA LYS A 188 -4.89 -14.90 22.67
C LYS A 188 -5.92 -14.06 21.90
N PHE A 189 -6.32 -14.50 20.71
CA PHE A 189 -7.32 -13.83 19.88
C PHE A 189 -8.71 -14.36 20.18
N PHE A 190 -8.87 -15.69 20.13
CA PHE A 190 -10.15 -16.34 20.36
C PHE A 190 -9.97 -17.60 21.21
N LYS A 191 -10.89 -17.84 22.16
CA LYS A 191 -10.92 -19.08 22.93
C LYS A 191 -11.26 -20.31 22.07
N GLN A 192 -11.96 -20.08 20.96
CA GLN A 192 -12.40 -21.09 19.98
C GLN A 192 -12.26 -20.49 18.58
N SER A 193 -12.18 -21.34 17.56
CA SER A 193 -12.11 -20.89 16.17
C SER A 193 -13.27 -19.96 15.83
N LYS A 194 -12.99 -18.86 15.13
CA LYS A 194 -14.00 -17.91 14.68
C LYS A 194 -14.59 -18.40 13.36
N VAL A 195 -15.91 -18.59 13.32
CA VAL A 195 -16.62 -19.05 12.12
C VAL A 195 -17.16 -17.84 11.36
N LYS A 196 -16.94 -17.81 10.05
CA LYS A 196 -17.51 -16.86 9.10
C LYS A 196 -18.33 -17.62 8.05
N THR A 197 -19.53 -17.13 7.77
CA THR A 197 -20.48 -17.73 6.80
C THR A 197 -20.89 -16.75 5.71
N ASN A 198 -20.48 -15.48 5.82
CA ASN A 198 -20.83 -14.47 4.84
C ASN A 198 -19.98 -14.65 3.58
N GLN A 199 -20.63 -14.95 2.47
CA GLN A 199 -19.93 -15.12 1.20
C GLN A 199 -19.67 -13.77 0.52
N SER A 200 -20.52 -12.76 0.75
CA SER A 200 -20.44 -11.49 0.00
C SER A 200 -19.18 -10.69 0.33
N ASP A 201 -18.63 -10.87 1.52
CA ASP A 201 -17.38 -10.26 1.98
C ASP A 201 -16.17 -11.20 1.83
N SER A 202 -16.33 -12.33 1.14
CA SER A 202 -15.29 -13.36 1.01
C SER A 202 -14.84 -13.94 2.37
N PHE A 203 -15.79 -14.11 3.29
CA PHE A 203 -15.62 -14.68 4.62
C PHE A 203 -14.67 -13.86 5.50
N ARG A 204 -14.77 -12.54 5.38
CA ARG A 204 -13.85 -11.59 6.00
C ARG A 204 -13.76 -11.73 7.52
N LEU A 205 -12.53 -11.76 8.03
CA LEU A 205 -12.19 -11.70 9.44
C LEU A 205 -11.37 -10.45 9.72
N GLU A 206 -11.77 -9.71 10.75
CA GLU A 206 -11.12 -8.48 11.17
C GLU A 206 -10.61 -8.64 12.60
N VAL A 207 -9.35 -8.28 12.84
CA VAL A 207 -8.69 -8.42 14.13
C VAL A 207 -7.63 -7.34 14.32
N SER A 208 -7.45 -6.86 15.54
CA SER A 208 -6.28 -6.08 15.92
C SER A 208 -5.23 -6.97 16.57
N ALA A 209 -3.96 -6.73 16.30
CA ALA A 209 -2.85 -7.51 16.85
C ALA A 209 -1.67 -6.62 17.26
N TYR A 210 -0.96 -7.06 18.29
CA TYR A 210 0.25 -6.42 18.80
C TYR A 210 1.54 -6.98 18.17
N GLY A 211 1.47 -8.12 17.47
CA GLY A 211 2.62 -8.75 16.82
C GLY A 211 2.22 -9.81 15.79
N PRO A 212 3.13 -10.14 14.85
CA PRO A 212 2.87 -11.10 13.77
C PRO A 212 2.37 -12.46 14.26
N MET A 213 1.55 -13.13 13.45
CA MET A 213 0.90 -14.40 13.83
C MET A 213 0.65 -15.33 12.66
N LEU A 214 0.54 -16.63 12.95
CA LEU A 214 0.05 -17.62 11.98
C LEU A 214 -1.48 -17.68 12.03
N CYS A 215 -2.12 -17.51 10.88
CA CYS A 215 -3.53 -17.78 10.69
C CYS A 215 -3.71 -19.12 9.99
N LEU A 216 -4.51 -19.98 10.61
CA LEU A 216 -5.04 -21.19 9.97
C LEU A 216 -6.52 -20.98 9.65
N ALA A 217 -6.97 -21.48 8.49
CA ALA A 217 -8.38 -21.50 8.13
C ALA A 217 -8.79 -22.88 7.61
N ARG A 218 -9.92 -23.39 8.11
CA ARG A 218 -10.62 -24.54 7.51
C ARG A 218 -11.76 -24.03 6.65
N VAL A 219 -11.70 -24.33 5.36
CA VAL A 219 -12.69 -23.91 4.37
C VAL A 219 -13.59 -25.10 4.04
N TYR A 220 -14.88 -24.95 4.35
CA TYR A 220 -15.88 -25.98 4.09
C TYR A 220 -16.53 -25.70 2.73
N ILE A 221 -16.38 -26.65 1.80
CA ILE A 221 -16.86 -26.53 0.42
C ILE A 221 -17.98 -27.54 0.21
N LYS A 222 -19.10 -27.10 -0.38
CA LYS A 222 -20.25 -27.93 -0.74
C LYS A 222 -19.79 -29.20 -1.46
N GLY A 223 -20.22 -30.36 -0.95
CA GLY A 223 -19.92 -31.66 -1.54
C GLY A 223 -18.52 -32.22 -1.24
N LYS A 224 -17.64 -31.49 -0.55
CA LYS A 224 -16.40 -32.05 0.01
C LYS A 224 -16.64 -32.51 1.45
N GLN A 225 -16.17 -33.72 1.78
CA GLN A 225 -16.32 -34.29 3.12
C GLN A 225 -15.32 -33.70 4.12
N GLU A 226 -14.09 -33.42 3.66
CA GLU A 226 -13.05 -32.81 4.48
C GLU A 226 -12.87 -31.33 4.14
N PRO A 227 -12.69 -30.45 5.14
CA PRO A 227 -12.42 -29.04 4.90
C PRO A 227 -11.02 -28.86 4.30
N LEU A 228 -10.89 -27.91 3.38
CA LEU A 228 -9.59 -27.50 2.87
C LEU A 228 -8.87 -26.68 3.95
N LEU A 229 -7.65 -27.07 4.30
CA LEU A 229 -6.81 -26.31 5.23
C LEU A 229 -5.96 -25.29 4.48
N LEU A 230 -6.08 -24.03 4.87
CA LEU A 230 -5.25 -22.93 4.39
C LEU A 230 -4.49 -22.31 5.55
N GLU A 231 -3.34 -21.73 5.24
CA GLU A 231 -2.52 -21.02 6.22
C GLU A 231 -1.94 -19.74 5.64
N ARG A 232 -1.76 -18.74 6.49
CA ARG A 232 -1.09 -17.49 6.16
C ARG A 232 -0.36 -16.95 7.38
N TYR A 233 0.94 -16.70 7.23
CA TYR A 233 1.65 -15.86 8.18
C TYR A 233 1.27 -14.39 7.94
N ILE A 234 0.76 -13.76 8.99
CA ILE A 234 0.32 -12.38 9.00
C ILE A 234 1.45 -11.55 9.58
N ASN A 235 2.06 -10.74 8.71
CA ASN A 235 3.16 -9.86 9.08
C ASN A 235 2.76 -8.41 8.80
N PHE A 236 3.09 -7.55 9.74
CA PHE A 236 2.80 -6.12 9.72
C PHE A 236 3.91 -5.30 10.38
N GLU A 237 5.10 -5.89 10.51
CA GLU A 237 6.31 -5.14 10.83
C GLU A 237 6.85 -4.51 9.54
N GLU A 238 7.36 -3.28 9.62
CA GLU A 238 8.13 -2.70 8.53
C GLU A 238 9.33 -3.62 8.21
N THR A 239 9.59 -3.84 6.92
CA THR A 239 10.73 -4.64 6.41
C THR A 239 11.99 -4.45 7.27
N PRO A 240 12.75 -5.51 7.59
CA PRO A 240 13.89 -5.43 8.51
C PRO A 240 14.89 -4.36 8.05
N ASN A 241 14.83 -3.20 8.68
CA ASN A 241 15.77 -2.12 8.45
C ASN A 241 17.07 -2.51 9.20
N LYS A 242 18.12 -2.88 8.44
CA LYS A 242 19.51 -3.12 8.91
C LYS A 242 19.72 -4.29 9.89
N ALA A 243 19.65 -5.53 9.39
CA ALA A 243 20.28 -6.69 10.06
C ALA A 243 21.67 -7.07 9.50
N LEU A 244 22.32 -6.19 8.74
CA LEU A 244 23.70 -6.38 8.24
C LEU A 244 24.49 -5.07 8.34
N GLN A 245 24.83 -4.65 9.55
CA GLN A 245 26.05 -3.87 9.74
C GLN A 245 27.05 -4.77 10.47
N PRO A 246 28.15 -5.20 9.83
CA PRO A 246 29.21 -5.90 10.56
C PRO A 246 29.76 -4.92 11.59
N THR A 247 29.68 -5.30 12.86
CA THR A 247 30.31 -4.57 13.96
C THR A 247 31.79 -4.45 13.66
N ALA A 248 32.23 -3.22 13.36
CA ALA A 248 33.63 -2.90 13.21
C ALA A 248 34.36 -3.29 14.50
N LYS A 249 35.36 -4.17 14.34
CA LYS A 249 36.34 -4.50 15.38
C LYS A 249 36.87 -3.19 15.99
N ARG A 250 36.64 -3.00 17.29
CA ARG A 250 37.47 -2.07 18.07
C ARG A 250 38.83 -2.73 18.28
N HIS A 251 39.86 -2.17 17.64
CA HIS A 251 41.23 -2.24 18.13
C HIS A 251 41.47 -0.98 18.96
N GLY A 252 42.07 -1.18 20.13
CA GLY A 252 42.35 -0.18 21.15
C GLY A 252 42.56 -0.90 22.46
#